data_AF-A0A3B8I338-F1
#
_entry.id   AF-A0A3B8I338-F1
#
_cell.length_a   1.000
_cell.length_b   1.000
_cell.length_c   1.000
_cell.angle_alpha   90.00
_cell.angle_beta   90.00
_cell.angle_gamma   90.00
#
_symmetry.space_group_name_H-M   'P 1'
#
loop_
_entity.id
_entity.type
_entity.pdbx_description
1 polymer ?
#
loop_
_entity_poly.entity_id
_entity_poly.type
_entity_poly.pdbx_seq_one_letter_code
_entity_poly.pdbx_strand_id
1 'polypeptide(L)'
;NQVWFSLPGAYQRENLACALTAITILEEQGWKVSDQHLINSLVNAYIPGRLEVVSDQPLVLVDAAHNPHAARSMSKSLDAILPDRRRVLVCGMVNDKDAWNTLQYLGENTRHCIVTRPLGERGSNWYRVYEAWEELFPAISVQAIENIAEAVREGLQKLQGNEYLLITGSFYVLDRARRYFTDD
;
A
#
# COMPACT_ATOMS: atom_id res chain seq x y z
N ASN A 1 4.47 -31.66 1.63
CA ASN A 1 3.39 -30.91 0.95
C ASN A 1 3.69 -29.43 1.02
N GLN A 2 3.63 -28.72 -0.12
CA GLN A 2 3.70 -27.26 -0.18
C GLN A 2 2.27 -26.71 -0.24
N VAL A 3 2.00 -25.60 0.46
CA VAL A 3 0.71 -24.92 0.47
C VAL A 3 0.91 -23.49 -0.05
N TRP A 4 0.03 -23.04 -0.94
CA TRP A 4 0.06 -21.68 -1.46
C TRP A 4 -0.52 -20.69 -0.46
N PHE A 5 0.11 -19.52 -0.32
CA PHE A 5 -0.40 -18.41 0.49
C PHE A 5 -0.66 -17.22 -0.43
N SER A 6 -1.92 -16.79 -0.50
CA SER A 6 -2.39 -15.84 -1.50
C SER A 6 -1.99 -14.39 -1.26
N LEU A 7 -1.72 -14.00 0.00
CA LEU A 7 -1.41 -12.61 0.31
C LEU A 7 0.02 -12.25 -0.15
N PRO A 8 0.17 -11.23 -1.02
CA PRO A 8 1.48 -10.83 -1.51
C PRO A 8 2.29 -10.08 -0.46
N GLY A 9 3.61 -10.12 -0.62
CA GLY A 9 4.57 -9.40 0.20
C GLY A 9 5.17 -10.21 1.34
N ALA A 10 6.47 -10.03 1.56
CA ALA A 10 7.24 -10.85 2.49
C ALA A 10 6.75 -10.72 3.94
N TYR A 11 6.27 -9.52 4.31
CA TYR A 11 5.75 -9.22 5.65
C TYR A 11 4.46 -9.99 5.98
N GLN A 12 3.69 -10.42 4.97
CA GLN A 12 2.50 -11.23 5.22
C GLN A 12 2.86 -12.62 5.76
N ARG A 13 4.08 -13.11 5.54
CA ARG A 13 4.56 -14.36 6.15
C ARG A 13 4.76 -14.21 7.66
N GLU A 14 5.19 -13.04 8.12
CA GLU A 14 5.30 -12.74 9.56
C GLU A 14 3.91 -12.63 10.18
N ASN A 15 2.97 -11.95 9.51
CA ASN A 15 1.57 -11.90 9.93
C ASN A 15 0.95 -13.30 9.98
N LEU A 16 1.26 -14.15 9.01
CA LEU A 16 0.79 -15.52 8.98
C LEU A 16 1.35 -16.33 10.14
N ALA A 17 2.66 -16.22 10.44
CA ALA A 17 3.26 -16.90 11.58
C ALA A 17 2.58 -16.49 12.90
N CYS A 18 2.30 -15.19 13.07
CA CYS A 18 1.54 -14.69 14.22
C CYS A 18 0.13 -15.29 14.28
N ALA A 19 -0.62 -15.30 13.17
CA ALA A 19 -1.96 -15.86 13.11
C ALA A 19 -1.98 -17.37 13.43
N LEU A 20 -1.04 -18.14 12.87
CA LEU A 20 -0.91 -19.57 13.16
C LEU A 20 -0.55 -19.82 14.62
N THR A 21 0.31 -18.97 15.21
CA THR A 21 0.66 -19.07 16.64
C THR A 21 -0.56 -18.82 17.53
N ALA A 22 -1.38 -17.82 17.19
CA ALA A 22 -2.64 -17.57 17.90
C ALA A 22 -3.61 -18.76 17.78
N ILE A 23 -3.67 -19.40 16.61
CA ILE A 23 -4.48 -20.61 16.39
C ILE A 23 -3.98 -21.76 17.27
N THR A 24 -2.66 -22.02 17.32
CA THR A 24 -2.08 -23.05 18.19
C THR A 24 -2.47 -22.84 19.67
N ILE A 25 -2.41 -21.60 20.16
CA ILE A 25 -2.82 -21.28 21.55
C ILE A 25 -4.32 -21.52 21.76
N LEU A 26 -5.16 -21.22 20.78
CA LEU A 26 -6.60 -21.50 20.87
C LEU A 26 -6.87 -23.01 20.88
N GLU A 27 -6.13 -23.80 20.11
CA GLU A 27 -6.24 -25.25 20.12
C GLU A 27 -5.84 -25.85 21.48
N GLU A 28 -4.80 -25.32 22.12
CA GLU A 28 -4.43 -25.67 23.50
C GLU A 28 -5.54 -25.36 24.50
N GLN A 29 -6.38 -24.36 24.23
CA GLN A 29 -7.57 -24.02 25.04
C GLN A 29 -8.82 -24.84 24.67
N GLY A 30 -8.69 -25.82 23.78
CA GLY A 30 -9.77 -26.75 23.41
C GLY A 30 -10.61 -26.33 22.21
N TRP A 31 -10.26 -25.23 21.52
CA TRP A 31 -10.86 -24.91 20.23
C TRP A 31 -10.40 -25.90 19.17
N LYS A 32 -11.26 -26.19 18.19
CA LYS A 32 -10.92 -27.11 17.09
C LYS A 32 -10.84 -26.34 15.78
N VAL A 33 -9.66 -26.29 15.18
CA VAL A 33 -9.45 -25.76 13.83
C VAL A 33 -9.06 -26.94 12.95
N SER A 34 -9.71 -27.09 11.78
CA SER A 34 -9.37 -28.18 10.86
C SER A 34 -8.23 -27.75 9.94
N ASP A 35 -7.33 -28.68 9.61
CA ASP A 35 -6.28 -28.46 8.60
C ASP A 35 -6.87 -28.01 7.27
N GLN A 36 -8.04 -28.54 6.90
CA GLN A 36 -8.72 -28.14 5.68
C GLN A 36 -9.15 -26.67 5.72
N HIS A 37 -9.64 -26.17 6.85
CA HIS A 37 -9.97 -24.75 7.02
C HIS A 37 -8.71 -23.89 6.95
N LEU A 38 -7.60 -24.32 7.56
CA LEU A 38 -6.32 -23.60 7.49
C LEU A 38 -5.83 -23.51 6.05
N ILE A 39 -5.75 -24.63 5.34
CA ILE A 39 -5.30 -24.69 3.94
C ILE A 39 -6.22 -23.83 3.05
N ASN A 40 -7.53 -23.97 3.19
CA ASN A 40 -8.48 -23.15 2.43
C ASN A 40 -8.32 -21.65 2.72
N SER A 41 -8.06 -21.29 3.97
CA SER A 41 -7.84 -19.89 4.37
C SER A 41 -6.54 -19.35 3.80
N LEU A 42 -5.46 -20.13 3.77
CA LEU A 42 -4.18 -19.72 3.20
C LEU A 42 -4.29 -19.42 1.69
N VAL A 43 -5.02 -20.26 0.96
CA VAL A 43 -5.18 -20.14 -0.49
C VAL A 43 -6.13 -18.99 -0.88
N ASN A 44 -7.10 -18.67 -0.04
CA ASN A 44 -8.15 -17.70 -0.34
C ASN A 44 -8.07 -16.42 0.51
N ALA A 45 -7.02 -16.25 1.31
CA ALA A 45 -6.85 -15.08 2.15
C ALA A 45 -6.80 -13.81 1.28
N TYR A 46 -7.64 -12.86 1.64
CA TYR A 46 -7.74 -11.57 0.97
C TYR A 46 -7.92 -10.48 2.02
N ILE A 47 -7.07 -9.45 1.96
CA ILE A 47 -7.14 -8.30 2.86
C ILE A 47 -7.15 -7.03 2.00
N PRO A 48 -8.29 -6.32 1.94
CA PRO A 48 -8.35 -5.03 1.26
C PRO A 48 -7.27 -4.05 1.76
N GLY A 49 -6.60 -3.37 0.84
CA GLY A 49 -5.55 -2.40 1.15
C GLY A 49 -4.22 -3.01 1.60
N ARG A 50 -3.92 -4.25 1.23
CA ARG A 50 -2.60 -4.90 1.45
C ARG A 50 -2.04 -5.40 0.13
N LEU A 51 -1.24 -4.56 -0.53
CA LEU A 51 -0.75 -4.77 -1.90
C LEU A 51 -1.87 -5.30 -2.83
N GLU A 52 -3.07 -4.75 -2.68
CA GLU A 52 -4.25 -5.15 -3.43
C GLU A 52 -4.15 -4.59 -4.85
N VAL A 53 -4.33 -5.45 -5.85
CA VAL A 53 -4.46 -5.05 -7.25
C VAL A 53 -5.89 -4.59 -7.48
N VAL A 54 -6.05 -3.31 -7.86
CA VAL A 54 -7.36 -2.71 -8.18
C VAL A 54 -7.55 -2.49 -9.67
N SER A 55 -6.48 -2.63 -10.46
CA SER A 55 -6.53 -2.68 -11.92
C SER A 55 -5.30 -3.42 -12.44
N ASP A 56 -5.47 -4.30 -13.42
CA ASP A 56 -4.37 -5.05 -14.05
C ASP A 56 -3.72 -4.28 -15.22
N GLN A 57 -4.50 -3.48 -15.94
CA GLN A 57 -4.05 -2.75 -17.14
C GLN A 57 -4.67 -1.33 -17.20
N PRO A 58 -3.88 -0.28 -16.84
CA PRO A 58 -2.53 -0.34 -16.28
C PRO A 58 -2.51 -0.98 -14.89
N LEU A 59 -1.35 -1.49 -14.46
CA LEU A 59 -1.23 -2.06 -13.11
C LEU A 59 -1.37 -0.96 -12.05
N VAL A 60 -2.38 -1.10 -11.18
CA VAL A 60 -2.63 -0.22 -10.04
C VAL A 60 -2.70 -1.04 -8.75
N LEU A 61 -1.87 -0.65 -7.79
CA LEU A 61 -1.77 -1.28 -6.48
C LEU A 61 -2.18 -0.28 -5.39
N VAL A 62 -2.92 -0.76 -4.39
CA VAL A 62 -3.25 0.00 -3.18
C VAL A 62 -2.68 -0.69 -1.94
N ASP A 63 -2.10 0.08 -1.01
CA ASP A 63 -1.60 -0.44 0.26
C ASP A 63 -1.72 0.58 1.40
N ALA A 64 -2.20 0.16 2.56
CA ALA A 64 -2.44 1.04 3.71
C ALA A 64 -1.18 1.35 4.55
N ALA A 65 0.02 1.11 4.02
CA ALA A 65 1.27 1.57 4.62
C ALA A 65 1.22 3.08 4.91
N HIS A 66 1.41 3.45 6.18
CA HIS A 66 1.26 4.83 6.68
C HIS A 66 2.28 5.18 7.77
N ASN A 67 3.29 4.32 7.93
CA ASN A 67 4.38 4.50 8.87
C ASN A 67 5.69 3.94 8.26
N PRO A 68 6.86 4.30 8.82
CA PRO A 68 8.15 3.95 8.22
C PRO A 68 8.36 2.44 8.10
N HIS A 69 7.96 1.67 9.11
CA HIS A 69 8.11 0.21 9.11
C HIS A 69 7.27 -0.44 7.99
N ALA A 70 5.99 -0.06 7.89
CA ALA A 70 5.09 -0.58 6.87
C ALA A 70 5.55 -0.17 5.46
N ALA A 71 5.96 1.08 5.26
CA ALA A 71 6.44 1.55 3.96
C ALA A 71 7.71 0.81 3.51
N ARG A 72 8.66 0.58 4.43
CA ARG A 72 9.86 -0.22 4.16
C ARG A 72 9.50 -1.64 3.74
N SER A 73 8.65 -2.32 4.51
CA SER A 73 8.24 -3.70 4.22
C SER A 73 7.47 -3.83 2.91
N MET A 74 6.62 -2.85 2.61
CA MET A 74 5.89 -2.75 1.34
C MET A 74 6.83 -2.50 0.16
N SER A 75 7.72 -1.50 0.23
CA SER A 75 8.68 -1.20 -0.86
C SER A 75 9.58 -2.39 -1.17
N LYS A 76 10.17 -3.04 -0.15
CA LYS A 76 10.96 -4.26 -0.34
C LYS A 76 10.16 -5.40 -1.01
N SER A 77 8.89 -5.52 -0.66
CA SER A 77 8.02 -6.54 -1.27
C SER A 77 7.74 -6.24 -2.73
N LEU A 78 7.48 -4.97 -3.06
CA LEU A 78 7.27 -4.52 -4.44
C LEU A 78 8.51 -4.72 -5.29
N ASP A 79 9.70 -4.39 -4.78
CA ASP A 79 10.96 -4.60 -5.52
C ASP A 79 11.22 -6.07 -5.86
N ALA A 80 10.79 -6.99 -4.99
CA ALA A 80 10.90 -8.42 -5.23
C ALA A 80 9.83 -8.97 -6.20
N ILE A 81 8.62 -8.41 -6.17
CA ILE A 81 7.49 -8.86 -7.00
C ILE A 81 7.54 -8.25 -8.40
N LEU A 82 8.00 -7.01 -8.50
CA LEU A 82 8.04 -6.17 -9.70
C LEU A 82 9.47 -5.67 -9.97
N PRO A 83 10.45 -6.58 -10.16
CA PRO A 83 11.83 -6.18 -10.40
C PRO A 83 11.92 -5.28 -11.64
N ASP A 84 12.81 -4.29 -11.59
CA ASP A 84 13.10 -3.34 -12.68
C ASP A 84 11.92 -2.48 -13.15
N ARG A 85 10.80 -2.47 -12.43
CA ARG A 85 9.65 -1.59 -12.70
C ARG A 85 9.68 -0.39 -11.77
N ARG A 86 9.54 0.82 -12.33
CA ARG A 86 9.36 2.04 -11.54
C ARG A 86 7.88 2.31 -11.30
N ARG A 87 7.59 3.15 -10.31
CA ARG A 87 6.22 3.55 -9.97
C ARG A 87 5.96 5.04 -10.17
N VAL A 88 4.71 5.35 -10.49
CA VAL A 88 4.09 6.62 -10.11
C VAL A 88 3.44 6.41 -8.75
N LEU A 89 3.70 7.33 -7.83
CA LEU A 89 3.19 7.28 -6.47
C LEU A 89 2.06 8.30 -6.30
N VAL A 90 0.93 7.87 -5.74
CA VAL A 90 -0.07 8.74 -5.14
C VAL A 90 -0.07 8.47 -3.64
N CYS A 91 0.23 9.48 -2.82
CA CYS A 91 0.27 9.30 -1.38
C CYS A 91 -0.38 10.44 -0.62
N GLY A 92 -0.97 10.14 0.53
CA GLY A 92 -1.49 11.14 1.44
C GLY A 92 -1.49 10.61 2.87
N MET A 93 -0.92 11.38 3.79
CA MET A 93 -0.71 10.97 5.18
C MET A 93 -1.39 11.95 6.13
N VAL A 94 -2.06 11.40 7.16
CA VAL A 94 -2.70 12.20 8.21
C VAL A 94 -1.67 12.83 9.15
N ASN A 95 -2.06 13.88 9.86
CA ASN A 95 -1.19 14.78 10.63
C ASN A 95 -0.31 14.07 11.68
N ASP A 96 -0.82 13.02 12.33
CA ASP A 96 -0.14 12.29 13.41
C ASP A 96 0.91 11.28 12.90
N LYS A 97 1.05 11.11 11.58
CA LYS A 97 2.03 10.18 11.02
C LYS A 97 3.37 10.83 10.77
N ASP A 98 4.41 10.03 11.00
CA ASP A 98 5.79 10.34 10.62
C ASP A 98 5.94 10.29 9.10
N ALA A 99 5.57 11.39 8.44
CA ALA A 99 5.65 11.51 6.99
C ALA A 99 7.10 11.45 6.52
N TRP A 100 7.99 12.19 7.17
CA TRP A 100 9.40 12.27 6.78
C TRP A 100 10.08 10.91 6.66
N ASN A 101 10.03 10.09 7.72
CA ASN A 101 10.68 8.78 7.69
C ASN A 101 9.89 7.75 6.86
N THR A 102 8.60 7.97 6.63
CA THR A 102 7.81 7.11 5.73
C THR A 102 8.18 7.37 4.27
N LEU A 103 8.28 8.65 3.88
CA LEU A 103 8.56 9.06 2.51
C LEU A 103 9.93 8.57 2.03
N GLN A 104 10.94 8.47 2.92
CA GLN A 104 12.26 7.90 2.58
C GLN A 104 12.14 6.54 1.87
N TYR A 105 11.25 5.67 2.33
CA TYR A 105 11.01 4.35 1.71
C TYR A 105 10.05 4.40 0.52
N LEU A 106 9.16 5.40 0.46
CA LEU A 106 8.23 5.57 -0.66
C LEU A 106 8.89 6.21 -1.89
N GLY A 107 9.95 6.98 -1.71
CA GLY A 107 10.72 7.57 -2.81
C GLY A 107 11.56 6.57 -3.58
N GLU A 108 11.98 5.47 -2.96
CA GLU A 108 12.70 4.37 -3.63
C GLU A 108 11.91 3.90 -4.86
N ASN A 109 12.56 3.76 -6.03
CA ASN A 109 11.94 3.33 -7.29
C ASN A 109 10.73 4.17 -7.79
N THR A 110 10.49 5.35 -7.20
CA THR A 110 9.44 6.27 -7.63
C THR A 110 9.95 7.24 -8.68
N ARG A 111 9.29 7.30 -9.84
CA ARG A 111 9.62 8.25 -10.92
C ARG A 111 8.90 9.59 -10.76
N HIS A 112 7.73 9.58 -10.13
CA HIS A 112 6.92 10.77 -9.91
C HIS A 112 5.96 10.56 -8.75
N CYS A 113 5.73 11.63 -8.01
CA CYS A 113 4.86 11.61 -6.86
C CYS A 113 3.71 12.60 -7.02
N ILE A 114 2.55 12.20 -6.55
CA ILE A 114 1.38 13.05 -6.38
C ILE A 114 1.00 12.95 -4.92
N VAL A 115 1.13 14.06 -4.20
CA VAL A 115 0.66 14.17 -2.83
C VAL A 115 -0.80 14.62 -2.85
N THR A 116 -1.66 13.90 -2.13
CA THR A 116 -3.08 14.19 -2.01
C THR A 116 -3.52 14.33 -0.56
N ARG A 117 -4.67 14.98 -0.35
CA ARG A 117 -5.25 15.17 0.97
C ARG A 117 -6.03 13.93 1.44
N PRO A 118 -5.70 13.33 2.60
CA PRO A 118 -6.59 12.39 3.28
C PRO A 118 -7.89 13.10 3.73
N LEU A 119 -9.02 12.42 3.62
CA LEU A 119 -10.31 12.96 4.06
C LEU A 119 -10.34 13.23 5.58
N GLY A 120 -11.13 14.23 5.96
CA GLY A 120 -11.39 14.60 7.36
C GLY A 120 -10.38 15.56 7.97
N GLU A 121 -10.62 15.93 9.23
CA GLU A 121 -9.83 16.93 9.97
C GLU A 121 -8.37 16.49 10.16
N ARG A 122 -8.13 15.19 10.35
CA ARG A 122 -6.79 14.62 10.48
C ARG A 122 -5.93 14.78 9.23
N GLY A 123 -6.51 15.08 8.07
CA GLY A 123 -5.79 15.39 6.84
C GLY A 123 -5.64 16.89 6.57
N SER A 124 -5.95 17.77 7.53
CA SER A 124 -5.94 19.23 7.32
C SER A 124 -4.57 19.79 6.95
N ASN A 125 -3.49 19.24 7.50
CA ASN A 125 -2.11 19.66 7.24
C ASN A 125 -1.40 18.68 6.29
N TRP A 126 -2.09 18.24 5.23
CA TRP A 126 -1.55 17.27 4.28
C TRP A 126 -0.42 17.85 3.41
N TYR A 127 -0.41 19.17 3.16
CA TYR A 127 0.58 19.83 2.31
C TYR A 127 2.01 19.68 2.85
N ARG A 128 2.19 19.49 4.17
CA ARG A 128 3.48 19.15 4.78
C ARG A 128 4.16 17.94 4.15
N VAL A 129 3.38 17.00 3.58
CA VAL A 129 3.88 15.80 2.91
C VAL A 129 4.51 16.16 1.57
N TYR A 130 3.94 17.14 0.87
CA TYR A 130 4.52 17.70 -0.35
C TYR A 130 5.84 18.41 -0.06
N GLU A 131 5.87 19.28 0.95
CA GLU A 131 7.08 20.00 1.35
C GLU A 131 8.20 19.03 1.76
N ALA A 132 7.87 18.02 2.59
CA ALA A 132 8.82 16.99 2.98
C ALA A 132 9.33 16.17 1.77
N TRP A 133 8.49 15.94 0.76
CA TRP A 133 8.91 15.27 -0.47
C TRP A 133 9.91 16.11 -1.26
N GLU A 134 9.66 17.40 -1.45
CA GLU A 134 10.57 18.29 -2.18
C GLU A 134 11.95 18.37 -1.51
N GLU A 135 12.00 18.35 -0.18
CA GLU A 135 13.26 18.36 0.56
C GLU A 135 14.01 17.02 0.45
N LEU A 136 13.31 15.89 0.58
CA LEU A 136 13.91 14.56 0.53
C LEU A 136 14.35 14.15 -0.89
N PHE A 137 13.58 14.56 -1.91
CA PHE A 137 13.72 14.08 -3.29
C PHE A 137 13.66 15.21 -4.32
N PRO A 138 14.57 16.20 -4.27
CA PRO A 138 14.52 17.38 -5.16
C PRO A 138 14.64 17.03 -6.66
N ALA A 139 15.18 15.86 -7.00
CA ALA A 139 15.29 15.37 -8.37
C ALA A 139 14.04 14.62 -8.87
N ILE A 140 13.12 14.24 -7.98
CA ILE A 140 11.91 13.49 -8.34
C ILE A 140 10.73 14.46 -8.37
N SER A 141 10.22 14.74 -9.57
CA SER A 141 9.05 15.59 -9.77
C SER A 141 7.87 15.18 -8.89
N VAL A 142 7.25 16.18 -8.25
CA VAL A 142 6.09 16.02 -7.37
C VAL A 142 4.98 17.01 -7.74
N GLN A 143 3.73 16.62 -7.51
CA GLN A 143 2.55 17.49 -7.63
C GLN A 143 1.70 17.41 -6.37
N ALA A 144 1.04 18.51 -6.01
CA ALA A 144 0.02 18.53 -4.97
C ALA A 144 -1.36 18.59 -5.63
N ILE A 145 -2.20 17.57 -5.39
CA ILE A 145 -3.57 17.52 -5.90
C ILE A 145 -4.47 17.16 -4.73
N GLU A 146 -5.31 18.09 -4.28
CA GLU A 146 -6.09 17.90 -3.05
C GLU A 146 -7.14 16.79 -3.19
N ASN A 147 -7.80 16.68 -4.35
CA ASN A 147 -8.85 15.69 -4.59
C ASN A 147 -8.25 14.31 -4.93
N ILE A 148 -8.60 13.30 -4.15
CA ILE A 148 -8.07 11.93 -4.30
C ILE A 148 -8.38 11.33 -5.68
N ALA A 149 -9.60 11.52 -6.21
CA ALA A 149 -9.97 10.95 -7.52
C ALA A 149 -9.20 11.63 -8.65
N GLU A 150 -9.01 12.95 -8.57
CA GLU A 150 -8.18 13.69 -9.52
C GLU A 150 -6.70 13.30 -9.40
N ALA A 151 -6.19 13.07 -8.19
CA ALA A 151 -4.82 12.60 -7.97
C ALA A 151 -4.60 11.21 -8.59
N VAL A 152 -5.57 10.30 -8.44
CA VAL A 152 -5.53 8.97 -9.09
C VAL A 152 -5.58 9.12 -10.61
N ARG A 153 -6.50 9.92 -11.15
CA ARG A 153 -6.64 10.17 -12.59
C ARG A 153 -5.34 10.75 -13.18
N GLU A 154 -4.74 11.74 -12.52
CA GLU A 154 -3.46 12.30 -12.95
C GLU A 154 -2.34 11.26 -12.85
N GLY A 155 -2.30 10.47 -11.77
CA GLY A 155 -1.33 9.39 -11.59
C GLY A 155 -1.36 8.37 -12.73
N LEU A 156 -2.56 7.99 -13.19
CA LEU A 156 -2.75 7.12 -14.35
C LEU A 156 -2.21 7.76 -15.63
N GLN A 157 -2.49 9.04 -15.87
CA GLN A 157 -2.01 9.78 -17.05
C GLN A 157 -0.49 9.95 -17.06
N LYS A 158 0.16 9.92 -15.89
CA LYS A 158 1.61 10.02 -15.76
C LYS A 158 2.35 8.71 -16.02
N LEU A 159 1.67 7.56 -16.10
CA LEU A 159 2.34 6.27 -16.29
C LEU A 159 3.05 6.20 -17.65
N GLN A 160 4.23 5.59 -17.66
CA GLN A 160 5.04 5.41 -18.87
C GLN A 160 5.53 3.96 -18.99
N GLY A 161 5.54 3.41 -20.20
CA GLY A 161 6.14 2.10 -20.47
C GLY A 161 5.60 0.99 -19.56
N ASN A 162 6.49 0.35 -18.79
CA ASN A 162 6.14 -0.74 -17.87
C ASN A 162 5.88 -0.27 -16.42
N GLU A 163 5.73 1.04 -16.18
CA GLU A 163 5.48 1.57 -14.84
C GLU A 163 4.14 1.06 -14.26
N TYR A 164 3.98 1.20 -12.96
CA TYR A 164 2.73 0.92 -12.25
C TYR A 164 2.36 2.07 -11.32
N LEU A 165 1.07 2.19 -11.00
CA LEU A 165 0.60 3.18 -10.05
C LEU A 165 0.53 2.53 -8.66
N LEU A 166 1.13 3.17 -7.66
CA LEU A 166 0.99 2.81 -6.27
C LEU A 166 0.23 3.90 -5.51
N ILE A 167 -0.83 3.53 -4.81
CA ILE A 167 -1.63 4.44 -4.00
C ILE A 167 -1.52 4.03 -2.52
N THR A 168 -1.03 4.93 -1.65
CA THR A 168 -0.70 4.59 -0.26
C THR A 168 -0.75 5.79 0.70
N GLY A 169 -0.28 5.61 1.95
CA GLY A 169 -0.08 6.67 2.94
C GLY A 169 -1.18 6.79 3.99
N SER A 170 -2.42 6.40 3.70
CA SER A 170 -3.49 6.34 4.69
C SER A 170 -4.71 5.54 4.22
N PHE A 171 -5.45 4.96 5.17
CA PHE A 171 -6.73 4.31 4.89
C PHE A 171 -7.77 5.26 4.28
N TYR A 172 -7.74 6.55 4.63
CA TYR A 172 -8.64 7.57 4.07
C TYR A 172 -8.41 7.79 2.58
N VAL A 173 -7.14 7.80 2.14
CA VAL A 173 -6.80 7.87 0.71
C VAL A 173 -7.24 6.58 0.01
N LEU A 174 -6.92 5.43 0.62
CA LEU A 174 -7.25 4.12 0.05
C LEU A 174 -8.75 3.92 -0.18
N ASP A 175 -9.61 4.24 0.79
CA ASP A 175 -11.06 4.02 0.64
C ASP A 175 -11.60 4.76 -0.58
N ARG A 176 -11.25 6.05 -0.73
CA ARG A 176 -11.72 6.86 -1.86
C ARG A 176 -11.07 6.46 -3.18
N ALA A 177 -9.77 6.11 -3.15
CA ALA A 177 -9.05 5.69 -4.34
C ALA A 177 -9.53 4.34 -4.87
N ARG A 178 -9.87 3.38 -4.00
CA ARG A 178 -10.41 2.07 -4.40
C ARG A 178 -11.75 2.23 -5.14
N ARG A 179 -12.61 3.11 -4.64
CA ARG A 179 -13.90 3.43 -5.28
C ARG A 179 -13.78 3.96 -6.71
N TYR A 180 -12.66 4.60 -7.05
CA TYR A 180 -12.40 5.03 -8.43
C TYR A 180 -12.38 3.85 -9.42
N PHE A 181 -12.07 2.64 -8.95
CA PHE A 181 -11.97 1.43 -9.78
C PHE A 181 -13.14 0.46 -9.60
N THR A 182 -13.97 0.64 -8.57
CA THR A 182 -15.08 -0.28 -8.25
C THR A 182 -16.46 0.31 -8.47
N ASP A 183 -16.57 1.63 -8.53
CA ASP A 183 -17.86 2.33 -8.64
C ASP A 183 -18.00 2.89 -10.07
N ASP A 184 -18.97 2.37 -10.83
CA ASP A 184 -19.57 3.05 -12.01
C ASP A 184 -20.52 4.17 -11.56
#